data_AF-A0A060HEF8-F1
#
_entry.id   AF-A0A060HEF8-F1
#
_cell.length_a   1.000
_cell.length_b   1.000
_cell.length_c   1.000
_cell.angle_alpha   90.00
_cell.angle_beta   90.00
_cell.angle_gamma   90.00
#
_symmetry.space_group_name_H-M   'P 1'
#
loop_
_entity.id
_entity.type
_entity.pdbx_description
1 polymer ?
#
loop_
_entity_poly.entity_id
_entity_poly.type
_entity_poly.pdbx_seq_one_letter_code
_entity_poly.pdbx_strand_id
1 'polypeptide(L)'
;MKILISRAPASDVVMSLSMNDKLTLLQYAINKYDSENTIKEKLNGILSTKDVERGIDTLIATQRVRRIGPDIIQNNVSHTELPELPDSLKEIVDRI
;
A
#
# COMPACT_ATOMS: atom_id res chain seq x y z
N MET A 1 41.91 -3.63 14.74
CA MET A 1 40.89 -2.61 15.07
C MET A 1 39.69 -2.87 14.18
N LYS A 2 38.58 -3.36 14.74
CA LYS A 2 37.41 -3.81 13.99
C LYS A 2 36.64 -2.56 13.54
N ILE A 3 36.65 -2.28 12.24
CA ILE A 3 35.90 -1.16 11.66
C ILE A 3 34.42 -1.51 11.80
N LEU A 4 33.73 -0.85 12.74
CA LEU A 4 32.29 -0.87 12.84
C LEU A 4 31.75 -0.08 11.65
N ILE A 5 31.35 -0.81 10.60
CA ILE A 5 30.60 -0.26 9.48
C ILE A 5 29.26 0.18 10.05
N SER A 6 29.08 1.49 10.27
CA SER A 6 27.78 2.09 10.50
C SER A 6 26.93 1.83 9.25
N ARG A 7 26.08 0.80 9.33
CA ARG A 7 25.00 0.55 8.37
C ARG A 7 24.16 1.83 8.32
N ALA A 8 24.31 2.61 7.24
CA ALA A 8 23.45 3.75 6.98
C ALA A 8 21.99 3.25 6.91
N PRO A 9 21.03 3.99 7.50
CA PRO A 9 19.63 3.59 7.48
C PRO A 9 19.15 3.57 6.03
N ALA A 10 18.40 2.51 5.69
CA ALA A 10 17.66 2.44 4.45
C ALA A 10 16.85 3.72 4.30
N SER A 11 16.92 4.32 3.11
CA SER A 11 16.38 5.63 2.76
C SER A 11 15.00 5.91 3.39
N ASP A 12 14.99 6.64 4.51
CA ASP A 12 13.79 7.22 5.13
C ASP A 12 13.27 8.39 4.27
N VAL A 13 12.91 8.13 3.01
CA VAL A 13 12.02 9.01 2.27
C VAL A 13 10.64 8.38 2.34
N VAL A 14 10.03 8.48 3.52
CA VAL A 14 8.59 8.30 3.64
C VAL A 14 7.99 9.45 2.83
N MET A 15 7.58 9.19 1.60
CA MET A 15 6.91 10.19 0.79
C MET A 15 5.69 10.69 1.56
N SER A 16 5.59 12.01 1.75
CA SER A 16 4.44 12.63 2.42
C SER A 16 3.23 12.58 1.49
N LEU A 17 2.65 11.40 1.32
CA LEU A 17 1.43 11.17 0.56
C LEU A 17 0.21 11.61 1.36
N SER A 18 -0.76 12.23 0.69
CA SER A 18 -2.06 12.52 1.31
C SER A 18 -2.78 11.22 1.65
N MET A 19 -3.75 11.26 2.56
CA MET A 19 -4.53 10.06 2.89
C MET A 19 -5.21 9.46 1.65
N ASN A 20 -5.72 10.31 0.74
CA ASN A 20 -6.34 9.84 -0.50
C ASN A 20 -5.34 9.16 -1.44
N ASP A 21 -4.12 9.68 -1.52
CA ASP A 21 -3.06 9.07 -2.32
C ASP A 21 -2.67 7.69 -1.78
N LYS A 22 -2.55 7.57 -0.44
CA LYS A 22 -2.27 6.28 0.22
C LYS A 22 -3.36 5.26 -0.08
N LEU A 23 -4.64 5.66 0.02
CA LEU A 23 -5.78 4.79 -0.26
C LEU A 23 -5.89 4.41 -1.74
N THR A 24 -5.53 5.32 -2.64
CA THR A 24 -5.46 5.04 -4.09
C THR A 24 -4.37 4.02 -4.35
N LEU A 25 -3.15 4.26 -3.88
CA LEU A 25 -2.03 3.35 -4.01
C LEU A 25 -2.35 1.95 -3.47
N LEU A 26 -3.02 1.86 -2.32
CA LEU A 26 -3.46 0.59 -1.74
C LEU A 26 -4.46 -0.15 -2.63
N GLN A 27 -5.46 0.51 -3.19
CA GLN A 27 -6.41 -0.16 -4.10
C GLN A 27 -5.72 -0.67 -5.37
N TYR A 28 -4.73 0.06 -5.91
CA TYR A 28 -3.92 -0.43 -7.03
C TYR A 28 -3.03 -1.61 -6.64
N ALA A 29 -2.44 -1.59 -5.44
CA ALA A 29 -1.68 -2.73 -4.91
C ALA A 29 -2.58 -3.96 -4.72
N ILE A 30 -3.77 -3.80 -4.14
CA ILE A 30 -4.78 -4.86 -3.97
C ILE A 30 -5.25 -5.39 -5.32
N ASN A 31 -5.30 -4.55 -6.35
CA ASN A 31 -5.67 -4.98 -7.69
C ASN A 31 -4.60 -5.88 -8.34
N LYS A 32 -3.33 -5.73 -7.94
CA LYS A 32 -2.19 -6.53 -8.41
C LYS A 32 -1.96 -7.77 -7.55
N TYR A 33 -2.23 -7.69 -6.25
CA TYR A 33 -1.89 -8.68 -5.25
C TYR A 33 -3.08 -8.90 -4.32
N ASP A 34 -3.55 -10.14 -4.18
CA ASP A 34 -4.72 -10.42 -3.34
C ASP A 34 -4.36 -10.68 -1.86
N SER A 35 -3.08 -10.82 -1.52
CA SER A 35 -2.64 -11.13 -0.15
C SER A 35 -2.22 -9.88 0.62
N GLU A 36 -2.80 -9.69 1.81
CA GLU A 36 -2.45 -8.59 2.72
C GLU A 36 -0.95 -8.58 3.06
N ASN A 37 -0.35 -9.74 3.29
CA ASN A 37 1.09 -9.84 3.59
C ASN A 37 1.94 -9.40 2.39
N THR A 38 1.62 -9.85 1.18
CA THR A 38 2.33 -9.43 -0.04
C THR A 38 2.19 -7.92 -0.26
N ILE A 39 1.01 -7.34 -0.01
CA ILE A 39 0.80 -5.88 -0.12
C ILE A 39 1.68 -5.13 0.89
N LYS A 40 1.74 -5.58 2.15
CA LYS A 40 2.61 -5.00 3.18
C LYS A 40 4.09 -5.04 2.76
N GLU A 41 4.54 -6.15 2.18
CA GLU A 41 5.91 -6.30 1.69
C GLU A 41 6.21 -5.38 0.50
N LYS A 42 5.29 -5.29 -0.47
CA LYS A 42 5.47 -4.47 -1.69
C LYS A 42 5.44 -2.97 -1.41
N LEU A 43 4.64 -2.56 -0.43
CA LEU A 43 4.57 -1.16 0.00
C LEU A 43 5.62 -0.81 1.06
N ASN A 44 6.42 -1.78 1.50
CA ASN A 44 7.51 -1.53 2.45
C ASN A 44 8.52 -0.55 1.85
N GLY A 45 8.80 0.54 2.57
CA GLY A 45 9.63 1.65 2.08
C GLY A 45 8.88 2.75 1.32
N ILE A 46 7.59 2.57 1.03
CA ILE A 46 6.69 3.63 0.51
C ILE A 46 5.73 4.08 1.62
N LEU A 47 5.08 3.11 2.28
CA LEU A 47 4.18 3.32 3.40
C LEU A 47 4.68 2.57 4.63
N SER A 48 4.37 3.10 5.81
CA SER A 48 4.57 2.35 7.05
C SER A 48 3.57 1.20 7.14
N THR A 49 3.91 0.11 7.82
CA THR A 49 2.99 -1.02 8.05
C THR A 49 1.67 -0.57 8.67
N LYS A 50 1.74 0.37 9.62
CA LYS A 50 0.57 0.96 10.27
C LYS A 50 -0.32 1.74 9.29
N ASP A 51 0.25 2.45 8.34
CA ASP A 51 -0.51 3.15 7.29
C ASP A 51 -1.19 2.16 6.34
N VAL A 52 -0.52 1.07 5.99
CA VAL A 52 -1.09 0.00 5.16
C VAL A 52 -2.29 -0.64 5.86
N GLU A 53 -2.12 -1.07 7.11
CA GLU A 53 -3.19 -1.70 7.91
C GLU A 53 -4.38 -0.76 8.08
N ARG A 54 -4.13 0.48 8.52
CA ARG A 54 -5.19 1.49 8.67
C ARG A 54 -5.89 1.79 7.34
N GLY A 55 -5.13 1.83 6.25
CA GLY A 55 -5.67 2.06 4.91
C GLY A 55 -6.59 0.92 4.46
N ILE A 56 -6.17 -0.33 4.67
CA ILE A 56 -6.99 -1.52 4.39
C ILE A 56 -8.28 -1.50 5.23
N ASP A 57 -8.18 -1.24 6.53
CA ASP A 57 -9.35 -1.14 7.41
C ASP A 57 -10.32 -0.06 6.94
N THR A 58 -9.79 1.08 6.49
CA THR A 58 -10.59 2.18 5.92
C THR A 58 -11.28 1.74 4.63
N LEU A 59 -10.57 1.06 3.72
CA LEU A 59 -11.13 0.58 2.45
C LEU A 59 -12.21 -0.48 2.68
N ILE A 60 -12.06 -1.33 3.70
CA ILE A 60 -13.07 -2.31 4.09
C ILE A 60 -14.29 -1.62 4.72
N ALA A 61 -14.07 -0.70 5.66
CA ALA A 61 -15.15 0.04 6.31
C ALA A 61 -15.97 0.88 5.32
N THR A 62 -15.34 1.37 4.26
CA THR A 62 -15.98 2.13 3.16
C THR A 62 -16.48 1.24 2.02
N GLN A 63 -16.45 -0.09 2.19
CA GLN A 63 -16.93 -1.08 1.22
C GLN A 63 -16.21 -1.04 -0.15
N ARG A 64 -15.03 -0.42 -0.23
CA ARG A 64 -14.20 -0.35 -1.44
C ARG A 64 -13.36 -1.60 -1.63
N VAL A 65 -13.03 -2.29 -0.54
CA VAL A 65 -12.31 -3.56 -0.50
C VAL A 65 -13.09 -4.54 0.36
N ARG A 66 -12.99 -5.84 0.05
CA ARG A 66 -13.58 -6.92 0.85
C ARG A 66 -12.53 -7.95 1.21
N ARG A 67 -12.65 -8.55 2.39
CA ARG A 67 -11.85 -9.69 2.83
C ARG A 67 -12.58 -10.98 2.44
N ILE A 68 -11.94 -11.82 1.63
CA ILE A 68 -12.51 -13.08 1.11
C ILE A 68 -11.85 -14.32 1.74
N GLY A 69 -10.76 -14.14 2.49
CA GLY A 69 -10.07 -15.18 3.25
C GLY A 69 -9.31 -14.58 4.42
N PRO A 70 -8.61 -15.39 5.24
CA PRO A 70 -7.90 -14.91 6.42
C PRO A 70 -6.92 -13.77 6.08
N ASP A 71 -6.16 -13.90 4.99
CA ASP A 71 -5.21 -12.88 4.52
C ASP A 71 -5.48 -12.41 3.08
N ILE A 72 -6.65 -12.77 2.53
CA ILE A 72 -6.99 -12.49 1.14
C ILE A 72 -8.01 -11.37 1.06
N ILE A 73 -7.64 -10.29 0.37
CA ILE A 73 -8.45 -9.10 0.16
C ILE A 73 -8.57 -8.78 -1.32
N GLN A 74 -9.69 -8.18 -1.72
CA GLN A 74 -10.00 -7.88 -3.11
C GLN A 74 -10.74 -6.55 -3.22
N ASN A 75 -10.48 -5.75 -4.26
CA ASN A 75 -11.29 -4.58 -4.56
C ASN A 75 -12.74 -4.99 -4.83
N ASN A 76 -13.67 -4.25 -4.24
CA ASN A 76 -15.10 -4.46 -4.39
C ASN A 76 -15.63 -3.67 -5.59
N VAL A 77 -15.09 -3.95 -6.78
CA VAL A 77 -15.39 -3.20 -8.02
C VAL A 77 -16.87 -3.25 -8.42
N SER A 78 -17.63 -4.22 -7.91
CA SER A 78 -19.09 -4.28 -8.07
C SER A 78 -19.84 -3.20 -7.28
N HIS A 79 -19.22 -2.61 -6.25
CA HIS A 79 -19.81 -1.58 -5.40
C HIS A 79 -19.18 -0.19 -5.65
N THR A 80 -17.86 -0.16 -5.86
CA THR A 80 -17.11 1.08 -6.07
C THR A 80 -16.04 0.86 -7.14
N GLU A 81 -16.04 1.69 -8.17
CA GLU A 81 -15.00 1.66 -9.20
C GLU A 81 -13.62 2.01 -8.62
N LEU A 82 -12.58 1.51 -9.28
CA LEU A 82 -11.21 1.86 -8.92
C LEU A 82 -11.00 3.36 -9.15
N PRO A 83 -10.41 4.11 -8.19
CA PRO A 83 -10.15 5.53 -8.39
C PRO A 83 -9.21 5.78 -9.58
N GLU A 84 -9.36 6.93 -10.23
CA GLU A 84 -8.38 7.41 -11.20
C GLU A 84 -7.00 7.48 -10.57
N LEU A 85 -5.97 7.06 -11.31
CA LEU A 85 -4.58 7.09 -10.85
C LEU A 85 -3.97 8.46 -11.15
N PRO A 86 -3.61 9.26 -10.14
CA PRO A 86 -2.88 10.51 -10.36
C PRO A 86 -1.49 10.25 -10.96
N ASP A 87 -1.01 11.14 -11.82
CA ASP A 87 0.33 11.03 -12.43
C ASP A 87 1.44 10.87 -11.39
N SER A 88 1.32 11.58 -10.26
CA SER A 88 2.27 11.50 -9.12
C SER A 88 2.39 10.10 -8.51
N LEU A 89 1.37 9.24 -8.66
CA LEU A 89 1.37 7.88 -8.13
C LEU A 89 1.69 6.82 -9.18
N LYS A 90 1.67 7.19 -10.47
CA LYS A 90 1.87 6.25 -11.57
C LYS A 90 3.22 5.56 -11.49
N GLU A 91 4.29 6.33 -11.29
CA GLU A 91 5.64 5.77 -11.13
C GLU A 91 5.77 4.86 -9.91
N ILE A 92 5.02 5.13 -8.83
CA ILE A 92 5.03 4.30 -7.63
C ILE A 92 4.30 2.99 -7.90
N VAL A 93 3.12 3.05 -8.54
CA VAL A 93 2.33 1.87 -8.90
C VAL A 93 3.09 0.97 -9.87
N ASP A 94 3.83 1.52 -10.84
CA ASP A 94 4.65 0.72 -11.78
C ASP A 94 5.80 -0.02 -11.08
N ARG A 95 6.29 0.51 -9.95
CA ARG A 95 7.42 -0.06 -9.20
C ARG A 95 7.04 -1.16 -8.21
N ILE A 96 5.75 -1.30 -7.87
CA ILE A 96 5.24 -2.33 -6.94
C ILE A 96 4.87 -3.63 -7.62
#